data_AF-H1BA96-F1
#
_entry.id   AF-H1BA96-F1
#
_cell.length_a   1.000
_cell.length_b   1.000
_cell.length_c   1.000
_cell.angle_alpha   90.00
_cell.angle_beta   90.00
_cell.angle_gamma   90.00
#
_symmetry.space_group_name_H-M   'P 1'
#
loop_
_entity.id
_entity.type
_entity.pdbx_description
1 polymer ?
#
loop_
_entity_poly.entity_id
_entity_poly.type
_entity_poly.pdbx_seq_one_letter_code
_entity_poly.pdbx_strand_id
1 'polypeptide(L)'
;MRRLGIDVSEHNGILDWDAIKKGGIEFAIIRSSWGHFEEDKQFRRNVRECERVKMPYGLYHYSYVANDAQMREEASGFIRLCKTCKPSYPCYIDMEDADGWKRRNGVSDAMNVETCYYTCRELEKAGFYAGIYANLDWLTNHINSSRLDRFDKWVAQWASVNTYRKLYGMWQFTSDGSIHGYNGRMDLDYAYKDYPAIMKEKGLNGYGKAPDQPKPDPKPNPSKNPKYKVGTPVTYTGLWTQANGGNWYPRRLLAVKEGIITRIIKGAEHPYLINDGTGWTNDRAIDDEPTRPSGY
;
A
#
# COMPACT_ATOMS: atom_id res chain seq x y z
N MET A 1 2.50 24.02 -13.22
CA MET A 1 3.82 23.83 -12.58
C MET A 1 4.54 22.72 -13.33
N ARG A 2 5.85 22.84 -13.60
CA ARG A 2 6.66 21.80 -14.23
C ARG A 2 7.82 21.49 -13.28
N ARG A 3 7.96 20.24 -12.86
CA ARG A 3 9.05 19.78 -11.99
C ARG A 3 9.96 18.83 -12.75
N LEU A 4 11.27 18.92 -12.55
CA LEU A 4 12.24 17.99 -13.13
C LEU A 4 12.47 16.80 -12.19
N GLY A 5 12.41 15.58 -12.72
CA GLY A 5 12.63 14.35 -11.97
C GLY A 5 13.48 13.34 -12.72
N ILE A 6 13.67 12.20 -12.07
CA ILE A 6 14.33 11.01 -12.61
C ILE A 6 13.50 9.77 -12.35
N ASP A 7 13.72 8.72 -13.11
CA ASP A 7 13.35 7.37 -12.73
C ASP A 7 14.58 6.45 -12.61
N VAL A 8 14.56 5.56 -11.62
CA VAL A 8 15.75 4.81 -11.18
C VAL A 8 15.45 3.38 -10.78
N SER A 9 16.44 2.51 -10.97
CA SER A 9 16.40 1.09 -10.65
C SER A 9 17.76 0.57 -10.17
N GLU A 10 17.92 -0.74 -10.01
CA GLU A 10 19.22 -1.36 -9.76
C GLU A 10 20.27 -1.07 -10.83
N HIS A 11 19.86 -0.76 -12.07
CA HIS A 11 20.78 -0.47 -13.17
C HIS A 11 21.54 0.85 -12.99
N ASN A 12 21.02 1.78 -12.19
CA ASN A 12 21.72 3.04 -11.88
C ASN A 12 22.76 2.87 -10.77
N GLY A 13 22.80 1.70 -10.11
CA GLY A 13 23.73 1.41 -9.01
C GLY A 13 23.43 2.20 -7.74
N ILE A 14 24.47 2.45 -6.95
CA ILE A 14 24.39 3.19 -5.68
C ILE A 14 24.48 4.69 -5.98
N LEU A 15 23.34 5.38 -5.94
CA LEU A 15 23.28 6.83 -6.15
C LEU A 15 23.65 7.62 -4.89
N ASP A 16 24.31 8.76 -5.12
CA ASP A 16 24.48 9.85 -4.15
C ASP A 16 23.26 10.79 -4.22
N TRP A 17 22.30 10.58 -3.31
CA TRP A 17 21.04 11.31 -3.30
C TRP A 17 21.17 12.77 -2.86
N ASP A 18 22.23 13.13 -2.14
CA ASP A 18 22.51 14.53 -1.81
C ASP A 18 22.99 15.27 -3.07
N ALA A 19 23.88 14.65 -3.85
CA ALA A 19 24.32 15.18 -5.14
C ALA A 19 23.17 15.30 -6.14
N ILE A 20 22.33 14.26 -6.28
CA ILE A 20 21.14 14.27 -7.14
C ILE A 20 20.21 15.43 -6.79
N LYS A 21 19.91 15.63 -5.51
CA LYS A 21 19.06 16.74 -5.07
C LYS A 21 19.70 18.10 -5.32
N LYS A 22 21.00 18.24 -5.05
CA LYS A 22 21.75 19.46 -5.34
C LYS A 22 21.83 19.76 -6.85
N GLY A 23 21.79 18.72 -7.68
CA GLY A 23 21.74 18.79 -9.14
C GLY A 23 20.41 19.31 -9.71
N GLY A 24 19.42 19.63 -8.86
CA GLY A 24 18.15 20.22 -9.27
C GLY A 24 17.03 19.23 -9.54
N ILE A 25 17.21 17.96 -9.18
CA ILE A 25 16.14 16.95 -9.23
C ILE A 25 15.15 17.19 -8.10
N GLU A 26 13.87 17.21 -8.43
CA GLU A 26 12.77 17.55 -7.52
C GLU A 26 11.89 16.35 -7.13
N PHE A 27 11.98 15.24 -7.87
CA PHE A 27 11.33 13.97 -7.52
C PHE A 27 12.03 12.77 -8.16
N ALA A 28 11.71 11.57 -7.68
CA ALA A 28 12.15 10.31 -8.29
C ALA A 28 11.01 9.29 -8.45
N ILE A 29 11.01 8.49 -9.52
CA ILE A 29 10.16 7.31 -9.66
C ILE A 29 11.03 6.07 -9.55
N ILE A 30 10.82 5.25 -8.51
CA ILE A 30 11.76 4.18 -8.12
C ILE A 30 11.18 2.83 -8.56
N ARG A 31 11.98 1.99 -9.24
CA ARG A 31 11.57 0.62 -9.52
C ARG A 31 11.45 -0.12 -8.21
N SER A 32 10.24 -0.58 -7.89
CA SER A 32 10.03 -1.42 -6.72
C SER A 32 10.31 -2.87 -7.03
N SER A 33 9.87 -3.32 -8.20
CA SER A 33 9.93 -4.71 -8.61
C SER A 33 9.76 -4.88 -10.11
N TRP A 34 10.01 -6.08 -10.61
CA TRP A 34 9.80 -6.44 -12.00
C TRP A 34 9.40 -7.92 -12.14
N GLY A 35 8.79 -8.27 -13.28
CA GLY A 35 8.39 -9.63 -13.64
C GLY A 35 7.50 -10.32 -12.61
N HIS A 36 7.56 -11.65 -12.55
CA HIS A 36 6.79 -12.52 -11.63
C HIS A 36 7.21 -12.37 -10.15
N PHE A 37 7.27 -11.12 -9.72
CA PHE A 37 7.66 -10.59 -8.43
C PHE A 37 9.11 -10.82 -8.00
N GLU A 38 10.00 -10.05 -8.61
CA GLU A 38 11.35 -9.80 -8.10
C GLU A 38 11.45 -8.38 -7.53
N GLU A 39 11.82 -8.23 -6.26
CA GLU A 39 12.11 -6.90 -5.66
C GLU A 39 13.40 -6.34 -6.26
N ASP A 40 13.38 -5.08 -6.72
CA ASP A 40 14.58 -4.43 -7.28
C ASP A 40 15.65 -4.28 -6.17
N LYS A 41 16.90 -4.66 -6.46
CA LYS A 41 17.97 -4.70 -5.45
C LYS A 41 18.24 -3.35 -4.79
N GLN A 42 17.96 -2.25 -5.50
CA GLN A 42 18.16 -0.89 -4.99
C GLN A 42 16.89 -0.26 -4.39
N PHE A 43 15.71 -0.89 -4.54
CA PHE A 43 14.42 -0.35 -4.08
C PHE A 43 14.48 0.20 -2.65
N ARG A 44 14.84 -0.65 -1.69
CA ARG A 44 14.87 -0.30 -0.25
C ARG A 44 15.86 0.81 0.06
N ARG A 45 16.99 0.85 -0.64
CA ARG A 45 17.99 1.90 -0.44
C ARG A 45 17.49 3.21 -1.03
N ASN A 46 17.00 3.20 -2.27
CA ASN A 46 16.51 4.39 -2.96
C ASN A 46 15.35 5.03 -2.21
N VAL A 47 14.39 4.25 -1.71
CA VAL A 47 13.29 4.76 -0.88
C VAL A 47 13.82 5.43 0.39
N ARG A 48 14.68 4.74 1.15
CA ARG A 48 15.25 5.27 2.40
C ARG A 48 16.03 6.56 2.18
N GLU A 49 16.80 6.63 1.11
CA GLU A 49 17.58 7.81 0.78
C GLU A 49 16.70 8.97 0.33
N CYS A 50 15.68 8.72 -0.50
CA CYS A 50 14.66 9.73 -0.83
C CYS A 50 13.98 10.27 0.44
N GLU A 51 13.60 9.41 1.39
CA GLU A 51 13.03 9.82 2.66
C GLU A 51 14.03 10.65 3.50
N ARG A 52 15.30 10.21 3.59
CA ARG A 52 16.38 10.91 4.31
C ARG A 52 16.58 12.33 3.77
N VAL A 53 16.68 12.47 2.44
CA VAL A 53 16.89 13.78 1.80
C VAL A 53 15.57 14.54 1.56
N LYS A 54 14.42 13.98 1.95
CA LYS A 54 13.08 14.55 1.71
C LYS A 54 12.80 14.80 0.21
N MET A 55 13.24 13.90 -0.65
CA MET A 55 12.90 13.87 -2.07
C MET A 55 11.50 13.23 -2.22
N PRO A 56 10.50 13.93 -2.79
CA PRO A 56 9.26 13.31 -3.21
C PRO A 56 9.53 12.14 -4.16
N TYR A 57 8.84 11.01 -3.95
CA TYR A 57 9.05 9.86 -4.83
C TYR A 57 7.77 9.07 -5.10
N GLY A 58 7.77 8.37 -6.23
CA GLY A 58 6.75 7.42 -6.68
C GLY A 58 7.41 6.08 -6.94
N LEU A 59 6.61 5.08 -7.31
CA LEU A 59 7.08 3.72 -7.51
C LEU A 59 6.67 3.21 -8.89
N TYR A 60 7.43 2.28 -9.46
CA TYR A 60 6.97 1.53 -10.61
C TYR A 60 7.29 0.04 -10.54
N HIS A 61 6.45 -0.75 -11.23
CA HIS A 61 6.65 -2.18 -11.44
C HIS A 61 6.73 -2.51 -12.92
N TYR A 62 7.85 -3.06 -13.38
CA TYR A 62 8.05 -3.47 -14.78
C TYR A 62 7.41 -4.84 -15.04
N SER A 63 6.39 -4.88 -15.90
CA SER A 63 5.54 -6.07 -16.01
C SER A 63 6.02 -7.09 -17.05
N TYR A 64 6.12 -8.36 -16.65
CA TYR A 64 6.33 -9.51 -17.56
C TYR A 64 5.13 -10.47 -17.54
N VAL A 65 3.90 -9.95 -17.51
CA VAL A 65 2.70 -10.80 -17.57
C VAL A 65 2.48 -11.40 -18.96
N ALA A 66 2.18 -12.70 -19.00
CA ALA A 66 1.63 -13.42 -20.16
C ALA A 66 0.27 -14.08 -19.89
N ASN A 67 -0.16 -14.20 -18.63
CA ASN A 67 -1.45 -14.80 -18.27
C ASN A 67 -2.04 -14.24 -16.97
N ASP A 68 -3.31 -14.57 -16.72
CA ASP A 68 -4.09 -14.13 -15.57
C ASP A 68 -3.47 -14.42 -14.19
N ALA A 69 -2.77 -15.55 -14.03
CA ALA A 69 -2.15 -15.91 -12.76
C ALA A 69 -0.98 -14.98 -12.46
N GLN A 70 -0.11 -14.76 -13.45
CA GLN A 70 1.01 -13.82 -13.36
C GLN A 70 0.53 -12.40 -13.12
N MET A 71 -0.54 -11.96 -13.80
CA MET A 71 -1.17 -10.65 -13.56
C MET A 71 -1.53 -10.42 -12.09
N ARG A 72 -2.15 -11.42 -11.45
CA ARG A 72 -2.52 -11.35 -10.04
C ARG A 72 -1.30 -11.35 -9.13
N GLU A 73 -0.31 -12.17 -9.45
CA GLU A 73 0.95 -12.27 -8.71
C GLU A 73 1.71 -10.94 -8.72
N GLU A 74 1.99 -10.39 -9.91
CA GLU A 74 2.69 -9.12 -10.11
C GLU A 74 1.99 -7.96 -9.38
N ALA A 75 0.68 -7.80 -9.60
CA ALA A 75 -0.10 -6.74 -8.96
C ALA A 75 -0.10 -6.87 -7.42
N SER A 76 -0.30 -8.08 -6.89
CA SER A 76 -0.29 -8.31 -5.44
C SER A 76 1.07 -7.99 -4.83
N GLY A 77 2.14 -8.36 -5.52
CA GLY A 77 3.51 -8.12 -5.12
C GLY A 77 3.85 -6.63 -5.11
N PHE A 78 3.52 -5.93 -6.20
CA PHE A 78 3.71 -4.49 -6.28
C PHE A 78 2.99 -3.75 -5.14
N ILE A 79 1.72 -4.10 -4.88
CA ILE A 79 0.94 -3.52 -3.77
C ILE A 79 1.58 -3.81 -2.41
N ARG A 80 2.14 -5.02 -2.19
CA ARG A 80 2.87 -5.32 -0.94
C ARG A 80 4.03 -4.37 -0.73
N LEU A 81 4.83 -4.09 -1.76
CA LEU A 81 5.96 -3.16 -1.67
C LEU A 81 5.49 -1.72 -1.46
N CYS A 82 4.46 -1.29 -2.18
CA CYS A 82 3.86 0.04 -2.00
C CYS A 82 3.47 0.29 -0.53
N LYS A 83 2.90 -0.71 0.16
CA LYS A 83 2.49 -0.62 1.57
C LYS A 83 3.65 -0.51 2.58
N THR A 84 4.88 -0.78 2.16
CA THR A 84 6.06 -0.68 3.05
C THR A 84 6.66 0.71 3.12
N CYS A 85 6.15 1.67 2.34
CA CYS A 85 6.65 3.04 2.31
C CYS A 85 5.51 4.03 2.02
N LYS A 86 5.84 5.32 1.86
CA LYS A 86 4.83 6.39 1.73
C LYS A 86 5.07 7.29 0.50
N PRO A 87 4.93 6.76 -0.73
CA PRO A 87 5.22 7.50 -1.95
C PRO A 87 4.30 8.72 -2.09
N SER A 88 4.87 9.89 -2.33
CA SER A 88 4.14 11.14 -2.59
C SER A 88 3.86 11.38 -4.08
N TYR A 89 4.28 10.46 -4.95
CA TYR A 89 3.96 10.39 -6.38
C TYR A 89 3.22 9.09 -6.69
N PRO A 90 2.66 8.92 -7.91
CA PRO A 90 1.89 7.73 -8.26
C PRO A 90 2.69 6.43 -8.18
N CYS A 91 1.96 5.33 -8.06
CA CYS A 91 2.46 3.99 -8.30
C CYS A 91 2.10 3.58 -9.73
N TYR A 92 3.11 3.37 -10.57
CA TYR A 92 2.97 3.07 -11.98
C TYR A 92 3.11 1.58 -12.26
N ILE A 93 2.22 1.02 -13.07
CA ILE A 93 2.59 -0.16 -13.86
C ILE A 93 3.36 0.32 -15.08
N ASP A 94 4.55 -0.24 -15.26
CA ASP A 94 5.40 -0.04 -16.43
C ASP A 94 5.12 -1.19 -17.43
N MET A 95 4.54 -0.81 -18.56
CA MET A 95 4.07 -1.73 -19.60
C MET A 95 4.84 -1.51 -20.90
N GLU A 96 5.90 -2.30 -21.07
CA GLU A 96 6.79 -2.24 -22.22
C GLU A 96 7.22 -3.64 -22.69
N ASP A 97 7.96 -3.69 -23.80
CA ASP A 97 8.59 -4.90 -24.32
C ASP A 97 10.03 -4.59 -24.79
N ALA A 98 10.80 -3.90 -23.95
CA ALA A 98 12.13 -3.39 -24.29
C ALA A 98 13.10 -4.52 -24.70
N ASP A 99 12.96 -5.70 -24.12
CA ASP A 99 13.79 -6.88 -24.41
C ASP A 99 13.11 -7.88 -25.37
N GLY A 100 11.92 -7.58 -25.88
CA GLY A 100 11.14 -8.43 -26.77
C GLY A 100 10.51 -9.68 -26.11
N TRP A 101 10.53 -9.78 -24.78
CA TRP A 101 9.97 -10.92 -24.05
C TRP A 101 8.48 -11.13 -24.34
N LYS A 102 7.64 -10.09 -24.30
CA LYS A 102 6.19 -10.19 -24.53
C LYS A 102 5.89 -10.69 -25.94
N ARG A 103 6.61 -10.15 -26.94
CA ARG A 103 6.53 -10.62 -28.32
C ARG A 103 6.91 -12.09 -28.46
N ARG A 104 8.04 -12.53 -27.87
CA ARG A 104 8.48 -13.93 -27.92
C ARG A 104 7.52 -14.89 -27.22
N ASN A 105 6.81 -14.43 -26.20
CA ASN A 105 5.82 -15.21 -25.46
C ASN A 105 4.39 -15.06 -25.99
N GLY A 106 4.20 -14.37 -27.13
CA GLY A 106 2.89 -14.23 -27.77
C GLY A 106 1.85 -13.47 -26.92
N VAL A 107 2.29 -12.56 -26.06
CA VAL A 107 1.39 -11.77 -25.21
C VAL A 107 0.57 -10.82 -26.07
N SER A 108 -0.75 -10.93 -25.99
CA SER A 108 -1.66 -10.09 -26.77
C SER A 108 -1.83 -8.69 -26.17
N ASP A 109 -2.17 -7.73 -27.01
CA ASP A 109 -2.57 -6.37 -26.59
C ASP A 109 -3.75 -6.41 -25.60
N ALA A 110 -4.70 -7.32 -25.78
CA ALA A 110 -5.80 -7.53 -24.84
C ALA A 110 -5.29 -7.92 -23.44
N MET A 111 -4.27 -8.78 -23.35
CA MET A 111 -3.64 -9.15 -22.09
C MET A 111 -2.89 -7.97 -21.47
N ASN A 112 -2.18 -7.17 -22.28
CA ASN A 112 -1.48 -5.98 -21.80
C ASN A 112 -2.46 -4.92 -21.25
N VAL A 113 -3.58 -4.70 -21.94
CA VAL A 113 -4.65 -3.80 -21.49
C VAL A 113 -5.29 -4.30 -20.20
N GLU A 114 -5.61 -5.60 -20.11
CA GLU A 114 -6.20 -6.17 -18.89
C GLU A 114 -5.22 -6.07 -17.71
N THR A 115 -3.94 -6.34 -17.94
CA THR A 115 -2.89 -6.23 -16.91
C THR A 115 -2.77 -4.81 -16.37
N CYS A 116 -2.76 -3.80 -17.26
CA CYS A 116 -2.76 -2.40 -16.86
C CYS A 116 -4.01 -2.06 -16.04
N TYR A 117 -5.19 -2.42 -16.54
CA TYR A 117 -6.45 -2.13 -15.87
C TYR A 117 -6.55 -2.79 -14.49
N TYR A 118 -6.22 -4.08 -14.41
CA TYR A 118 -6.28 -4.86 -13.18
C TYR A 118 -5.34 -4.28 -12.13
N THR A 119 -4.07 -4.04 -12.50
CA THR A 119 -3.05 -3.52 -11.57
C THR A 119 -3.42 -2.14 -11.05
N CYS A 120 -3.82 -1.21 -11.93
CA CYS A 120 -4.23 0.12 -11.50
C CYS A 120 -5.48 0.09 -10.61
N ARG A 121 -6.46 -0.75 -10.93
CA ARG A 121 -7.68 -0.91 -10.12
C ARG A 121 -7.36 -1.49 -8.74
N GLU A 122 -6.46 -2.45 -8.63
CA GLU A 122 -6.06 -3.02 -7.33
C GLU A 122 -5.21 -2.05 -6.50
N LEU A 123 -4.37 -1.23 -7.14
CA LEU A 123 -3.69 -0.10 -6.48
C LEU A 123 -4.70 0.92 -5.90
N GLU A 124 -5.68 1.34 -6.70
CA GLU A 124 -6.73 2.28 -6.25
C GLU A 124 -7.51 1.70 -5.07
N LYS A 125 -7.91 0.42 -5.12
CA LYS A 125 -8.56 -0.27 -4.00
C LYS A 125 -7.69 -0.33 -2.74
N ALA A 126 -6.39 -0.46 -2.91
CA ALA A 126 -5.43 -0.44 -1.81
C ALA A 126 -5.12 0.98 -1.31
N GLY A 127 -5.78 2.02 -1.85
CA GLY A 127 -5.64 3.41 -1.44
C GLY A 127 -4.47 4.13 -2.09
N PHE A 128 -3.92 3.60 -3.18
CA PHE A 128 -2.82 4.22 -3.93
C PHE A 128 -3.32 4.97 -5.15
N TYR A 129 -2.67 6.08 -5.47
CA TYR A 129 -2.84 6.78 -6.73
C TYR A 129 -2.12 6.00 -7.82
N ALA A 130 -2.87 5.42 -8.76
CA ALA A 130 -2.35 4.57 -9.82
C ALA A 130 -2.08 5.33 -11.13
N GLY A 131 -1.06 4.91 -11.85
CA GLY A 131 -0.77 5.37 -13.21
C GLY A 131 -0.24 4.25 -14.09
N ILE A 132 -0.14 4.55 -15.39
CA ILE A 132 0.46 3.65 -16.38
C ILE A 132 1.63 4.39 -17.02
N TYR A 133 2.78 3.74 -17.03
CA TYR A 133 3.92 4.13 -17.84
C TYR A 133 4.02 3.26 -19.07
N ALA A 134 4.32 3.89 -20.19
CA ALA A 134 4.66 3.26 -21.45
C ALA A 134 5.19 4.32 -22.42
N ASN A 135 5.96 3.90 -23.42
CA ASN A 135 6.33 4.79 -24.51
C ASN A 135 5.12 5.15 -25.40
N LEU A 136 5.29 6.19 -26.24
CA LEU A 136 4.22 6.70 -27.10
C LEU A 136 3.60 5.63 -27.99
N ASP A 137 4.41 4.74 -28.57
CA ASP A 137 3.93 3.69 -29.46
C ASP A 137 3.01 2.72 -28.71
N TRP A 138 3.46 2.25 -27.54
CA TRP A 138 2.66 1.38 -26.68
C TRP A 138 1.35 2.02 -26.28
N LEU A 139 1.37 3.27 -25.82
CA LEU A 139 0.16 4.01 -25.42
C LEU A 139 -0.81 4.28 -26.58
N THR A 140 -0.33 4.30 -27.83
CA THR A 140 -1.13 4.64 -29.01
C THR A 140 -1.65 3.41 -29.74
N ASN A 141 -0.83 2.35 -29.80
CA ASN A 141 -1.02 1.22 -30.70
C ASN A 141 -1.27 -0.11 -29.96
N HIS A 142 -0.75 -0.31 -28.75
CA HIS A 142 -0.82 -1.59 -28.04
C HIS A 142 -1.80 -1.58 -26.86
N ILE A 143 -1.76 -0.52 -26.05
CA ILE A 143 -2.60 -0.39 -24.86
C ILE A 143 -3.57 0.80 -24.94
N ASN A 144 -3.94 1.21 -26.16
CA ASN A 144 -4.91 2.28 -26.39
C ASN A 144 -6.35 1.79 -26.17
N SER A 145 -6.80 1.82 -24.92
CA SER A 145 -8.15 1.42 -24.51
C SER A 145 -8.81 2.50 -23.66
N SER A 146 -10.09 2.79 -23.94
CA SER A 146 -10.89 3.73 -23.13
C SER A 146 -11.00 3.32 -21.66
N ARG A 147 -10.83 2.02 -21.35
CA ARG A 147 -10.77 1.49 -19.98
C ARG A 147 -9.61 2.09 -19.18
N LEU A 148 -8.52 2.48 -19.86
CA LEU A 148 -7.30 2.98 -19.23
C LEU A 148 -7.27 4.51 -19.14
N ASP A 149 -8.17 5.22 -19.82
CA ASP A 149 -8.17 6.69 -19.93
C ASP A 149 -8.39 7.39 -18.57
N ARG A 150 -9.00 6.68 -17.61
CA ARG A 150 -9.20 7.18 -16.23
C ARG A 150 -7.93 7.20 -15.38
N PHE A 151 -6.94 6.37 -15.71
CA PHE A 151 -5.70 6.29 -14.93
C PHE A 151 -4.73 7.34 -15.44
N ASP A 152 -3.83 7.81 -14.57
CA ASP A 152 -2.82 8.77 -14.99
C ASP A 152 -1.84 8.14 -15.99
N LYS A 153 -1.15 8.99 -16.76
CA LYS A 153 -0.17 8.57 -17.74
C LYS A 153 1.19 9.21 -17.48
N TRP A 154 2.20 8.37 -17.48
CA TRP A 154 3.60 8.73 -17.58
C TRP A 154 4.08 8.28 -18.94
N VAL A 155 4.29 9.23 -19.85
CA VAL A 155 4.52 8.95 -21.27
C VAL A 155 6.02 8.98 -21.53
N ALA A 156 6.59 7.92 -22.09
CA ALA A 156 7.95 7.97 -22.64
C ALA A 156 7.94 8.44 -24.10
N GLN A 157 8.60 9.56 -24.37
CA GLN A 157 8.85 10.02 -25.74
C GLN A 157 10.09 10.91 -25.76
N TRP A 158 11.21 10.39 -26.24
CA TRP A 158 12.46 11.14 -26.29
C TRP A 158 12.49 12.10 -27.47
N ALA A 159 11.89 13.28 -27.28
CA ALA A 159 11.70 14.30 -28.32
C ALA A 159 11.65 15.71 -27.71
N SER A 160 11.65 16.74 -28.55
CA SER A 160 11.49 18.14 -28.09
C SER A 160 10.07 18.46 -27.64
N VAL A 161 9.09 17.67 -28.09
CA VAL A 161 7.65 17.84 -27.77
C VAL A 161 7.03 16.47 -27.58
N ASN A 162 6.22 16.32 -26.53
CA ASN A 162 5.37 15.15 -26.34
C ASN A 162 4.11 15.27 -27.23
N THR A 163 3.89 14.29 -28.10
CA THR A 163 2.78 14.26 -29.07
C THR A 163 1.65 13.30 -28.67
N TYR A 164 1.64 12.79 -27.44
CA TYR A 164 0.53 11.98 -26.93
C TYR A 164 -0.75 12.82 -26.85
N ARG A 165 -1.83 12.28 -27.43
CA ARG A 165 -3.08 13.05 -27.67
C ARG A 165 -4.10 12.97 -26.53
N LYS A 166 -3.86 12.14 -25.50
CA LYS A 166 -4.71 12.05 -24.31
C LYS A 166 -4.05 12.75 -23.12
N LEU A 167 -4.76 12.83 -22.01
CA LEU A 167 -4.24 13.42 -20.78
C LEU A 167 -3.07 12.59 -20.23
N TYR A 168 -2.02 13.28 -19.81
CA TYR A 168 -0.88 12.72 -19.09
C TYR A 168 -0.46 13.66 -17.97
N GLY A 169 0.13 13.10 -16.93
CA GLY A 169 0.65 13.87 -15.79
C GLY A 169 2.17 13.94 -15.74
N MET A 170 2.86 13.07 -16.49
CA MET A 170 4.31 13.00 -16.51
C MET A 170 4.84 12.61 -17.90
N TRP A 171 6.03 13.09 -18.24
CA TRP A 171 6.71 12.83 -19.50
C TRP A 171 8.18 12.50 -19.27
N GLN A 172 8.61 11.28 -19.62
CA GLN A 172 10.02 10.93 -19.75
C GLN A 172 10.52 11.42 -21.11
N PHE A 173 11.32 12.49 -21.10
CA PHE A 173 11.71 13.22 -22.31
C PHE A 173 13.09 12.86 -22.83
N THR A 174 13.89 12.12 -22.06
CA THR A 174 15.18 11.58 -22.49
C THR A 174 15.58 10.40 -21.62
N SER A 175 16.32 9.45 -22.20
CA SER A 175 17.07 8.39 -21.51
C SER A 175 18.58 8.63 -21.50
N ASP A 176 18.99 9.84 -21.90
CA ASP A 176 20.38 10.25 -22.03
C ASP A 176 20.64 11.57 -21.30
N GLY A 177 19.93 11.77 -20.19
CA GLY A 177 20.13 12.90 -19.32
C GLY A 177 21.47 12.86 -18.59
N SER A 178 22.00 14.05 -18.31
CA SER A 178 23.15 14.24 -17.44
C SER A 178 22.76 15.15 -16.28
N ILE A 179 23.12 14.76 -15.06
CA ILE A 179 22.89 15.52 -13.83
C ILE A 179 24.23 15.77 -13.18
N HIS A 180 24.44 17.00 -12.72
CA HIS A 180 25.66 17.34 -11.99
C HIS A 180 25.81 16.45 -10.74
N GLY A 181 26.94 15.75 -10.64
CA GLY A 181 27.21 14.82 -9.54
C GLY A 181 26.84 13.36 -9.81
N TYR A 182 26.37 13.03 -11.02
CA TYR A 182 26.18 11.65 -11.46
C TYR A 182 26.92 11.39 -12.77
N ASN A 183 27.78 10.35 -12.77
CA ASN A 183 28.52 9.92 -13.95
C ASN A 183 27.81 8.72 -14.57
N GLY A 184 26.84 8.99 -15.45
CA GLY A 184 26.06 7.99 -16.16
C GLY A 184 24.89 8.61 -16.92
N ARG A 185 24.24 7.81 -17.76
CA ARG A 185 23.00 8.18 -18.43
C ARG A 185 21.85 8.11 -17.45
N MET A 186 20.94 9.08 -17.49
CA MET A 186 19.77 9.13 -16.62
C MET A 186 18.51 9.35 -17.44
N ASP A 187 17.46 8.63 -17.08
CA ASP A 187 16.11 8.94 -17.54
C ASP A 187 15.62 10.22 -16.83
N LEU A 188 15.18 11.21 -17.60
CA LEU A 188 14.69 12.49 -17.06
C LEU A 188 13.22 12.71 -17.39
N ASP A 189 12.53 13.22 -16.38
CA ASP A 189 11.09 13.39 -16.39
C ASP A 189 10.65 14.83 -16.13
N TYR A 190 9.57 15.22 -16.79
CA TYR A 190 8.77 16.36 -16.36
C TYR A 190 7.46 15.89 -15.74
N ALA A 191 7.21 16.29 -14.50
CA ALA A 191 5.88 16.19 -13.89
C ALA A 191 5.11 17.51 -14.08
N TYR A 192 3.87 17.40 -14.54
CA TYR A 192 2.96 18.52 -14.80
C TYR A 192 1.89 18.72 -13.73
N LYS A 193 1.80 17.77 -12.80
CA LYS A 193 0.87 17.77 -11.67
C LYS A 193 1.63 17.92 -10.36
N ASP A 194 1.02 18.61 -9.39
CA ASP A 194 1.54 18.62 -8.03
C ASP A 194 1.06 17.35 -7.29
N TYR A 195 1.70 16.23 -7.60
CA TYR A 195 1.36 14.93 -7.02
C TYR A 195 1.38 14.91 -5.49
N PRO A 196 2.39 15.47 -4.80
CA PRO A 196 2.36 15.57 -3.34
C PRO A 196 1.13 16.30 -2.79
N ALA A 197 0.67 17.37 -3.45
CA ALA A 197 -0.56 18.07 -3.06
C ALA A 197 -1.80 17.20 -3.29
N ILE A 198 -1.89 16.56 -4.46
CA ILE A 198 -3.00 15.65 -4.81
C ILE A 198 -3.13 14.50 -3.79
N MET A 199 -2.01 13.88 -3.40
CA MET A 199 -2.05 12.73 -2.48
C MET A 199 -2.52 13.16 -1.10
N LYS A 200 -2.07 14.33 -0.62
CA LYS A 200 -2.52 14.90 0.66
C LYS A 200 -3.99 15.29 0.64
N GLU A 201 -4.44 15.98 -0.40
CA GLU A 201 -5.82 16.43 -0.55
C GLU A 201 -6.80 15.24 -0.61
N LYS A 202 -6.45 14.21 -1.39
CA LYS A 202 -7.29 13.01 -1.57
C LYS A 202 -7.10 11.95 -0.51
N GLY A 203 -6.11 12.10 0.37
CA GLY A 203 -5.80 11.11 1.39
C GLY A 203 -5.28 9.76 0.83
N LEU A 204 -4.58 9.78 -0.30
CA LEU A 204 -4.06 8.58 -0.97
C LEU A 204 -2.63 8.26 -0.51
N ASN A 205 -2.11 7.08 -0.85
CA ASN A 205 -0.74 6.64 -0.55
C ASN A 205 -0.37 6.73 0.94
N GLY A 206 -1.34 6.49 1.83
CA GLY A 206 -1.15 6.64 3.28
C GLY A 206 -1.10 8.09 3.79
N TYR A 207 -1.43 9.09 2.95
CA TYR A 207 -1.63 10.49 3.36
C TYR A 207 -3.07 10.78 3.80
N GLY A 208 -3.96 9.79 3.74
CA GLY A 208 -5.26 9.88 4.36
C GLY A 208 -5.13 10.18 5.85
N LYS A 209 -6.17 10.82 6.40
CA LYS A 209 -6.39 10.71 7.84
C LYS A 209 -6.32 9.22 8.16
N ALA A 210 -5.62 8.86 9.23
CA ALA A 210 -5.71 7.49 9.73
C ALA A 210 -7.20 7.12 9.69
N PRO A 211 -7.59 5.96 9.13
CA PRO A 211 -8.96 5.51 9.32
C PRO A 211 -9.24 5.71 10.80
N ASP A 212 -10.38 6.32 11.14
CA ASP A 212 -10.81 6.39 12.53
C ASP A 212 -10.50 5.00 13.06
N GLN A 213 -9.53 4.91 13.99
CA GLN A 213 -9.40 3.68 14.73
C GLN A 213 -10.83 3.45 15.20
N PRO A 214 -11.43 2.27 14.95
CA PRO A 214 -12.72 1.99 15.54
C PRO A 214 -12.56 2.40 16.99
N LYS A 215 -13.33 3.43 17.41
CA LYS A 215 -13.23 3.96 18.76
C LYS A 215 -13.13 2.73 19.65
N PRO A 216 -12.08 2.59 20.49
CA PRO A 216 -11.96 1.41 21.31
C PRO A 216 -13.33 1.18 21.93
N ASP A 217 -13.90 -0.02 21.72
CA ASP A 217 -15.21 -0.34 22.26
C ASP A 217 -15.22 0.15 23.72
N PRO A 218 -16.20 0.98 24.11
CA PRO A 218 -16.10 1.76 25.32
C PRO A 218 -15.80 0.83 26.49
N LYS A 219 -14.63 1.02 27.13
CA LYS A 219 -14.21 0.21 28.27
C LYS A 219 -15.30 0.26 29.33
N PRO A 220 -15.93 -0.87 29.69
CA PRO A 220 -16.93 -0.86 30.74
C PRO A 220 -16.28 -0.53 32.09
N ASN A 221 -16.78 0.48 32.81
CA ASN A 221 -16.16 0.91 34.09
C ASN A 221 -16.03 -0.25 35.09
N PRO A 222 -15.01 -0.20 35.97
CA PRO A 222 -14.84 -1.14 37.08
C PRO A 222 -16.12 -1.30 37.92
N SER A 223 -16.44 -2.55 38.28
CA SER A 223 -17.48 -2.86 39.26
C SER A 223 -16.85 -3.17 40.60
N LYS A 224 -17.26 -2.46 41.66
CA LYS A 224 -16.72 -2.69 43.02
C LYS A 224 -17.33 -3.92 43.70
N ASN A 225 -18.44 -4.46 43.17
CA ASN A 225 -19.20 -5.54 43.79
C ASN A 225 -19.56 -6.62 42.76
N PRO A 226 -18.92 -7.80 42.82
CA PRO A 226 -19.20 -8.87 41.88
C PRO A 226 -20.66 -9.39 41.97
N LYS A 227 -21.43 -9.34 40.87
CA LYS A 227 -22.77 -9.95 40.71
C LYS A 227 -22.75 -11.48 40.57
N TYR A 228 -21.80 -12.02 39.81
CA TYR A 228 -21.73 -13.44 39.46
C TYR A 228 -20.91 -14.29 40.44
N LYS A 229 -21.07 -15.61 40.40
CA LYS A 229 -20.39 -16.58 41.28
C LYS A 229 -19.40 -17.45 40.49
N VAL A 230 -18.44 -18.05 41.20
CA VAL A 230 -17.61 -19.13 40.61
C VAL A 230 -18.53 -20.25 40.14
N GLY A 231 -18.26 -20.80 38.96
CA GLY A 231 -19.09 -21.78 38.27
C GLY A 231 -20.16 -21.19 37.37
N THR A 232 -20.38 -19.87 37.34
CA THR A 232 -21.36 -19.26 36.44
C THR A 232 -20.85 -19.25 34.98
N PRO A 233 -21.57 -19.86 34.02
CA PRO A 233 -21.28 -19.70 32.60
C PRO A 233 -21.70 -18.30 32.13
N VAL A 234 -20.86 -17.68 31.30
CA VAL A 234 -21.04 -16.31 30.82
C VAL A 234 -20.56 -16.16 29.37
N THR A 235 -21.25 -15.33 28.60
CA THR A 235 -20.72 -14.68 27.39
C THR A 235 -20.27 -13.26 27.75
N TYR A 236 -19.32 -12.73 26.99
CA TYR A 236 -18.74 -11.42 27.28
C TYR A 236 -18.38 -10.65 26.02
N THR A 237 -18.42 -9.33 26.15
CA THR A 237 -18.06 -8.35 25.11
C THR A 237 -16.55 -8.24 24.89
N GLY A 238 -15.74 -8.81 25.78
CA GLY A 238 -14.28 -8.91 25.67
C GLY A 238 -13.63 -9.31 27.00
N LEU A 239 -12.30 -9.37 27.01
CA LEU A 239 -11.50 -9.77 28.18
C LEU A 239 -10.32 -8.82 28.41
N TRP A 240 -9.94 -8.66 29.67
CA TRP A 240 -8.69 -8.05 30.11
C TRP A 240 -7.64 -9.12 30.39
N THR A 241 -6.36 -8.80 30.18
CA THR A 241 -5.26 -9.71 30.53
C THR A 241 -4.99 -9.79 32.03
N GLN A 242 -5.50 -8.83 32.82
CA GLN A 242 -5.25 -8.72 34.25
C GLN A 242 -6.51 -8.32 35.01
N ALA A 243 -6.59 -8.69 36.30
CA ALA A 243 -7.72 -8.34 37.15
C ALA A 243 -7.80 -6.84 37.47
N ASN A 244 -6.66 -6.14 37.45
CA ASN A 244 -6.54 -4.69 37.64
C ASN A 244 -5.74 -4.14 36.47
N GLY A 245 -6.33 -3.29 35.63
CA GLY A 245 -5.73 -2.83 34.38
C GLY A 245 -5.59 -3.91 33.31
N GLY A 246 -4.42 -3.96 32.66
CA GLY A 246 -4.16 -4.87 31.55
C GLY A 246 -4.73 -4.41 30.20
N ASN A 247 -4.42 -5.18 29.16
CA ASN A 247 -4.89 -4.92 27.80
C ASN A 247 -6.30 -5.46 27.61
N TRP A 248 -7.18 -4.65 27.03
CA TRP A 248 -8.53 -5.04 26.64
C TRP A 248 -8.55 -5.67 25.24
N TYR A 249 -9.18 -6.83 25.13
CA TYR A 249 -9.39 -7.54 23.87
C TYR A 249 -10.90 -7.70 23.64
N PRO A 250 -11.50 -6.96 22.69
CA PRO A 250 -12.93 -7.12 22.39
C PRO A 250 -13.22 -8.49 21.80
N ARG A 251 -14.45 -8.99 22.00
CA ARG A 251 -14.94 -10.33 21.59
C ARG A 251 -14.61 -10.69 20.14
N ARG A 252 -14.59 -9.72 19.24
CA ARG A 252 -14.25 -9.93 17.81
C ARG A 252 -12.81 -10.41 17.58
N LEU A 253 -11.90 -10.17 18.52
CA LEU A 253 -10.50 -10.60 18.47
C LEU A 253 -10.24 -11.89 19.26
N LEU A 254 -11.23 -12.38 20.01
CA LEU A 254 -11.08 -13.56 20.86
C LEU A 254 -11.50 -14.83 20.12
N ALA A 255 -10.67 -15.87 20.22
CA ALA A 255 -11.02 -17.22 19.75
C ALA A 255 -12.12 -17.85 20.62
N VAL A 256 -12.13 -17.54 21.92
CA VAL A 256 -13.10 -18.00 22.92
C VAL A 256 -14.05 -16.86 23.24
N LYS A 257 -15.36 -17.10 23.11
CA LYS A 257 -16.41 -16.06 23.20
C LYS A 257 -17.38 -16.24 24.38
N GLU A 258 -17.18 -17.32 25.13
CA GLU A 258 -17.95 -17.71 26.31
C GLU A 258 -17.04 -18.51 27.25
N GLY A 259 -17.45 -18.70 28.49
CA GLY A 259 -16.71 -19.52 29.43
C GLY A 259 -17.33 -19.52 30.81
N ILE A 260 -16.64 -20.16 31.75
CA ILE A 260 -17.07 -20.29 33.14
C ILE A 260 -16.20 -19.40 34.01
N ILE A 261 -16.83 -18.67 34.93
CA ILE A 261 -16.10 -17.94 35.98
C ILE A 261 -15.44 -18.95 36.90
N THR A 262 -14.11 -18.97 36.91
CA THR A 262 -13.29 -19.94 37.66
C THR A 262 -12.70 -19.33 38.91
N ARG A 263 -12.52 -18.00 38.95
CA ARG A 263 -12.02 -17.28 40.12
C ARG A 263 -12.62 -15.88 40.20
N ILE A 264 -12.84 -15.41 41.43
CA ILE A 264 -13.31 -14.05 41.72
C ILE A 264 -12.30 -13.34 42.63
N ILE A 265 -11.79 -12.18 42.22
CA ILE A 265 -11.00 -11.29 43.09
C ILE A 265 -11.88 -10.12 43.53
N LYS A 266 -12.34 -10.15 44.78
CA LYS A 266 -13.17 -9.07 45.33
C LYS A 266 -12.37 -7.76 45.40
N GLY A 267 -12.96 -6.68 44.91
CA GLY A 267 -12.34 -5.35 44.88
C GLY A 267 -11.43 -5.09 43.68
N ALA A 268 -11.20 -6.08 42.80
CA ALA A 268 -10.48 -5.87 41.55
C ALA A 268 -11.35 -5.17 40.50
N GLU A 269 -10.72 -4.49 39.54
CA GLU A 269 -11.42 -3.77 38.47
C GLU A 269 -12.21 -4.71 37.53
N HIS A 270 -11.63 -5.88 37.27
CA HIS A 270 -12.14 -6.97 36.45
C HIS A 270 -12.12 -8.26 37.26
N PRO A 271 -13.12 -8.47 38.16
CA PRO A 271 -13.02 -9.46 39.21
C PRO A 271 -13.10 -10.91 38.72
N TYR A 272 -13.57 -11.19 37.49
CA TYR A 272 -13.93 -12.53 37.03
C TYR A 272 -12.86 -13.15 36.13
N LEU A 273 -12.21 -14.23 36.57
CA LEU A 273 -11.33 -15.04 35.71
C LEU A 273 -12.15 -16.07 34.92
N ILE A 274 -11.93 -16.15 33.61
CA ILE A 274 -12.59 -17.09 32.71
C ILE A 274 -11.72 -18.32 32.44
N ASN A 275 -12.32 -19.52 32.51
CA ASN A 275 -11.73 -20.83 32.15
C ASN A 275 -10.29 -21.05 32.67
N ASP A 276 -10.00 -20.60 33.89
CA ASP A 276 -8.71 -20.73 34.59
C ASP A 276 -7.50 -20.16 33.82
N GLY A 277 -7.68 -18.98 33.20
CA GLY A 277 -6.56 -18.25 32.58
C GLY A 277 -6.84 -17.61 31.23
N THR A 278 -8.05 -17.77 30.68
CA THR A 278 -8.41 -17.19 29.37
C THR A 278 -8.43 -15.66 29.40
N GLY A 279 -8.79 -15.07 30.55
CA GLY A 279 -8.78 -13.62 30.74
C GLY A 279 -9.75 -13.19 31.83
N TRP A 280 -9.79 -11.88 32.08
CA TRP A 280 -10.58 -11.25 33.12
C TRP A 280 -11.76 -10.49 32.54
N THR A 281 -12.89 -10.42 33.25
CA THR A 281 -14.05 -9.62 32.87
C THR A 281 -14.73 -8.98 34.10
N ASN A 282 -15.74 -8.14 33.88
CA ASN A 282 -16.54 -7.51 34.92
C ASN A 282 -18.04 -7.53 34.56
N ASP A 283 -18.88 -7.09 35.50
CA ASP A 283 -20.33 -7.13 35.36
C ASP A 283 -20.85 -6.42 34.11
N ARG A 284 -20.18 -5.35 33.68
CA ARG A 284 -20.60 -4.56 32.52
C ARG A 284 -20.07 -5.09 31.20
N ALA A 285 -19.13 -6.02 31.25
CA ALA A 285 -18.55 -6.69 30.09
C ALA A 285 -19.15 -8.09 29.87
N ILE A 286 -19.94 -8.61 30.81
CA ILE A 286 -20.72 -9.84 30.65
C ILE A 286 -22.05 -9.49 29.97
N ASP A 287 -22.43 -10.25 28.94
CA ASP A 287 -23.72 -10.09 28.27
C ASP A 287 -24.82 -10.60 29.20
N ASP A 288 -25.78 -9.75 29.58
CA ASP A 288 -26.85 -10.08 30.55
C ASP A 288 -27.93 -11.03 29.99
N GLU A 289 -27.88 -11.37 28.71
CA GLU A 289 -28.79 -12.35 28.11
C GLU A 289 -28.12 -13.73 27.98
N PRO A 290 -28.69 -14.79 28.58
CA PRO A 290 -28.23 -16.14 28.30
C PRO A 290 -28.53 -16.45 26.83
N THR A 291 -27.49 -16.61 26.01
CA THR A 291 -27.64 -17.24 24.71
C THR A 291 -28.26 -18.62 24.94
N ARG A 292 -29.48 -18.82 24.42
CA ARG A 292 -30.14 -20.13 24.43
C ARG A 292 -29.15 -21.17 23.92
N PRO A 293 -29.04 -22.35 24.55
CA PRO A 293 -28.19 -23.41 24.03
C PRO A 293 -28.61 -23.68 22.58
N SER A 294 -27.66 -23.68 21.66
CA SER A 294 -27.87 -24.22 20.32
C SER A 294 -28.24 -25.69 20.48
N GLY A 295 -29.52 -25.99 20.31
CA GLY A 295 -30.05 -27.35 20.33
C GLY A 295 -29.44 -28.20 19.22
N TYR A 296 -29.35 -29.50 19.55
CA TYR A 296 -28.93 -30.64 18.75
C TYR A 296 -29.34 -30.63 17.27
#